data_AF-A0A8S0GTE4-F1
#
_entry.id   AF-A0A8S0GTE4-F1
#
_cell.length_a   1.000
_cell.length_b   1.000
_cell.length_c   1.000
_cell.angle_alpha   90.00
_cell.angle_beta   90.00
_cell.angle_gamma   90.00
#
_symmetry.space_group_name_H-M   'P 1'
#
loop_
_entity.id
_entity.type
_entity.pdbx_description
1 polymer ?
#
loop_
_entity_poly.entity_id
_entity_poly.type
_entity_poly.pdbx_seq_one_letter_code
_entity_poly.pdbx_strand_id
1 'polypeptide(L)'
;MQDAFALSYIENGLTSNPVLAPLATRDMADVYRFVAKAEGKAFSSNELSHSYSGAEINEITTTLQRLMQVRDVVLRVNQQYIASAAQADQYRSEPPFKLQGSYRNMNKMAEKISAVMNDAELLQLLADHYQGESQLLTTGAEENLLKLAELRGNQTPEQSERWTQIKRDFVRNRSMGGSDSDVGTRVVAQLNDLVEGVRGLARPAPQQGMREVLENLSEHLEQSFLPLLKVMHKKIDVDLHSHQRIGDIATRLDELSQMLSNGEVPTLKDSQP
;
A
#
# COMPACT_ATOMS: atom_id res chain seq x y z
N MET A 1 18.57 13.53 18.73
CA MET A 1 18.37 13.44 17.27
C MET A 1 16.89 13.47 16.91
N GLN A 2 16.02 12.69 17.59
CA GLN A 2 14.57 12.74 17.38
C GLN A 2 13.96 14.11 17.73
N ASP A 3 14.35 14.73 18.84
CA ASP A 3 13.80 16.02 19.25
C ASP A 3 14.15 17.16 18.27
N ALA A 4 15.38 17.17 17.75
CA ALA A 4 15.82 18.14 16.75
C ALA A 4 15.07 17.96 15.41
N PHE A 5 14.83 16.71 14.99
CA PHE A 5 14.02 16.42 13.81
C PHE A 5 12.54 16.74 14.02
N ALA A 6 12.00 16.60 15.22
CA ALA A 6 10.64 17.04 15.52
C ALA A 6 10.54 18.57 15.46
N LEU A 7 11.53 19.28 16.02
CA LEU A 7 11.56 20.73 16.03
C LEU A 7 11.61 21.34 14.63
N SER A 8 12.32 20.71 13.68
CA SER A 8 12.42 21.22 12.31
C SER A 8 11.07 21.32 11.58
N TYR A 9 10.05 20.55 11.98
CA TYR A 9 8.68 20.69 11.46
C TYR A 9 8.02 21.99 11.91
N ILE A 10 8.30 22.43 13.14
CA ILE A 10 7.79 23.70 13.66
C ILE A 10 8.55 24.85 13.03
N GLU A 11 9.88 24.76 12.96
CA GLU A 11 10.73 25.78 12.34
C GLU A 11 10.34 26.02 10.87
N ASN A 12 10.11 24.95 10.10
CA ASN A 12 9.69 25.07 8.70
C ASN A 12 8.28 25.64 8.55
N GLY A 13 7.43 25.46 9.56
CA GLY A 13 6.03 25.92 9.55
C GLY A 13 5.82 27.32 10.11
N LEU A 14 6.85 28.00 10.64
CA LEU A 14 6.70 29.32 11.28
C LEU A 14 5.99 30.32 10.37
N THR A 15 6.42 30.42 9.11
CA THR A 15 5.86 31.38 8.15
C THR A 15 4.49 30.98 7.61
N SER A 16 4.07 29.72 7.82
CA SER A 16 2.78 29.23 7.38
C SER A 16 1.65 29.58 8.34
N ASN A 17 1.95 29.95 9.59
CA ASN A 17 0.95 30.36 10.56
C ASN A 17 1.06 31.87 10.85
N PRO A 18 -0.02 32.66 10.74
CA PRO A 18 0.04 34.12 10.90
C PRO A 18 0.49 34.58 12.30
N VAL A 19 0.22 33.80 13.35
CA VAL A 19 0.66 34.11 14.73
C VAL A 19 2.17 33.91 14.88
N LEU A 20 2.73 32.90 14.20
CA LEU A 20 4.14 32.53 14.32
C LEU A 20 5.03 33.20 13.27
N ALA A 21 4.47 33.64 12.15
CA ALA A 21 5.21 34.25 11.05
C ALA A 21 6.13 35.41 11.50
N PRO A 22 5.75 36.30 12.43
CA PRO A 22 6.64 37.34 12.94
C PRO A 22 7.90 36.81 13.64
N LEU A 23 7.86 35.60 14.18
CA LEU A 23 9.02 34.99 14.84
C LEU A 23 10.11 34.61 13.83
N ALA A 24 9.75 34.33 12.57
CA ALA A 24 10.69 33.93 11.53
C ALA A 24 11.74 35.00 11.18
N THR A 25 11.46 36.27 11.48
CA THR A 25 12.37 37.40 11.24
C THR A 25 13.03 37.94 12.52
N ARG A 26 12.76 37.29 13.66
CA ARG A 26 13.30 37.64 14.99
C ARG A 26 14.39 36.65 15.39
N ASP A 27 14.98 36.85 16.57
CA ASP A 27 15.97 35.91 17.11
C ASP A 27 15.32 34.54 17.34
N MET A 28 15.90 33.49 16.75
CA MET A 28 15.44 32.11 16.91
C MET A 28 15.52 31.63 18.36
N ALA A 29 16.34 32.26 19.21
CA ALA A 29 16.35 31.99 20.64
C ALA A 29 14.96 32.18 21.27
N ASP A 30 14.17 33.15 20.81
CA ASP A 30 12.79 33.36 21.29
C ASP A 30 11.89 32.18 20.91
N VAL A 31 12.02 31.66 19.68
CA VAL A 31 11.26 30.47 19.22
C VAL A 31 11.52 29.30 20.15
N TYR A 32 12.78 29.03 20.48
CA TYR A 32 13.14 27.93 21.39
C TYR A 32 12.62 28.14 22.81
N ARG A 33 12.58 29.37 23.31
CA ARG A 33 11.97 29.69 24.62
C ARG A 33 10.45 29.49 24.60
N PHE A 34 9.77 29.88 23.52
CA PHE A 34 8.33 29.64 23.39
C PHE A 34 8.00 28.15 23.23
N VAL A 35 8.81 27.40 22.49
CA VAL A 35 8.71 25.93 22.39
C VAL A 35 8.88 25.31 23.78
N ALA A 36 9.92 25.70 24.52
CA ALA A 36 10.14 25.21 25.89
C ALA A 36 8.96 25.53 26.82
N LYS A 37 8.41 26.74 26.72
CA LYS A 37 7.20 27.13 27.47
C LYS A 37 5.99 26.28 27.08
N ALA A 38 5.77 26.03 25.80
CA ALA A 38 4.69 25.20 25.29
C ALA A 38 4.78 23.76 25.80
N GLU A 39 6.00 23.24 26.00
CA GLU A 39 6.31 21.96 26.64
C GLU A 39 6.16 21.98 28.18
N GLY A 40 5.78 23.12 28.77
CA GLY A 40 5.56 23.25 30.21
C GLY A 40 6.81 23.56 31.04
N LYS A 41 7.93 23.92 30.40
CA LYS A 41 9.15 24.32 31.12
C LYS A 41 8.99 25.72 31.74
N ALA A 42 9.82 26.00 32.74
CA ALA A 42 9.88 27.33 33.36
C ALA A 42 10.13 28.41 32.30
N PHE A 43 9.46 29.55 32.46
CA PHE A 43 9.46 30.62 31.47
C PHE A 43 9.51 31.98 32.14
N SER A 44 10.35 32.85 31.60
CA SER A 44 10.46 34.26 31.98
C SER A 44 10.38 35.13 30.72
N SER A 45 9.43 36.06 30.69
CA SER A 45 9.30 37.01 29.57
C SER A 45 10.49 37.95 29.46
N ASN A 46 11.24 38.16 30.55
CA ASN A 46 12.41 39.06 30.57
C ASN A 46 13.62 38.50 29.82
N GLU A 47 13.60 37.21 29.48
CA GLU A 47 14.67 36.54 28.72
C GLU A 47 14.45 36.59 27.21
N LEU A 48 13.30 37.11 26.76
CA LEU A 48 12.99 37.27 25.35
C LEU A 48 13.74 38.47 24.78
N SER A 49 14.26 38.31 23.57
CA SER A 49 14.96 39.36 22.83
C SER A 49 14.02 40.46 22.32
N HIS A 50 12.75 40.11 22.11
CA HIS A 50 11.70 41.02 21.70
C HIS A 50 10.67 41.21 22.82
N SER A 51 10.10 42.42 22.94
CA SER A 51 9.00 42.70 23.88
C SER A 51 7.68 42.20 23.31
N TYR A 52 7.14 41.15 23.93
CA TYR A 52 5.81 40.63 23.64
C TYR A 52 4.85 41.03 24.77
N SER A 53 3.62 41.39 24.42
CA SER A 53 2.55 41.50 25.40
C SER A 53 2.21 40.13 26.00
N GLY A 54 1.61 40.11 27.19
CA GLY A 54 1.13 38.87 27.80
C GLY A 54 0.10 38.13 26.93
N ALA A 55 -0.70 38.87 26.16
CA ALA A 55 -1.65 38.30 25.21
C ALA A 55 -0.94 37.57 24.06
N GLU A 56 0.05 38.22 23.43
CA GLU A 56 0.86 37.60 22.37
C GLU A 56 1.60 36.36 22.86
N ILE A 57 2.20 36.42 24.06
CA ILE A 57 2.88 35.27 24.66
C ILE A 57 1.93 34.08 24.78
N ASN A 58 0.71 34.31 25.28
CA ASN A 58 -0.27 33.25 25.45
C ASN A 58 -0.74 32.70 24.10
N GLU A 59 -1.01 33.56 23.12
CA GLU A 59 -1.45 33.16 21.78
C GLU A 59 -0.39 32.34 21.05
N ILE A 60 0.88 32.79 21.06
CA ILE A 60 2.03 32.06 20.49
C ILE A 60 2.18 30.71 21.17
N THR A 61 2.18 30.68 22.52
CA THR A 61 2.38 29.45 23.29
C THR A 61 1.29 28.43 22.96
N THR A 62 0.03 28.86 22.93
CA THR A 62 -1.11 27.97 22.69
C THR A 62 -1.11 27.47 21.24
N THR A 63 -0.81 28.36 20.29
CA THR A 63 -0.64 27.98 18.87
C THR A 63 0.46 26.93 18.69
N LEU A 64 1.61 27.10 19.37
CA LEU A 64 2.69 26.12 19.35
C LEU A 64 2.25 24.78 19.95
N GLN A 65 1.52 24.78 21.07
CA GLN A 65 0.98 23.54 21.66
C GLN A 65 0.10 22.78 20.67
N ARG A 66 -0.78 23.49 19.94
CA ARG A 66 -1.63 22.89 18.90
C ARG A 66 -0.79 22.34 17.74
N LEU A 67 0.20 23.08 17.27
CA LEU A 67 1.11 22.61 16.22
C LEU A 67 1.95 21.39 16.65
N MET A 68 2.37 21.32 17.91
CA MET A 68 3.08 20.15 18.43
C MET A 68 2.21 18.90 18.39
N GLN A 69 0.92 18.99 18.75
CA GLN A 69 0.00 17.86 18.63
C GLN A 69 -0.15 17.38 17.17
N VAL A 70 -0.28 18.33 16.22
CA VAL A 70 -0.33 18.01 14.78
C VAL A 70 0.98 17.40 14.30
N ARG A 71 2.11 17.98 14.66
CA ARG A 71 3.46 17.50 14.35
C ARG A 71 3.62 16.05 14.79
N ASP A 72 3.19 15.69 15.99
CA ASP A 72 3.36 14.33 16.51
C ASP A 72 2.58 13.30 15.70
N VAL A 73 1.44 13.68 15.09
CA VAL A 73 0.73 12.84 14.12
C VAL A 73 1.48 12.78 12.80
N VAL A 74 1.91 13.92 12.25
CA VAL A 74 2.66 14.00 10.99
C VAL A 74 3.94 13.16 11.06
N LEU A 75 4.67 13.21 12.18
CA LEU A 75 5.87 12.40 12.39
C LEU A 75 5.57 10.91 12.42
N ARG A 76 4.50 10.47 13.10
CA ARG A 76 4.07 9.06 13.08
C ARG A 76 3.72 8.60 11.67
N VAL A 77 3.03 9.44 10.89
CA VAL A 77 2.71 9.14 9.48
C VAL A 77 4.00 9.06 8.65
N ASN A 78 4.96 9.95 8.85
CA ASN A 78 6.26 9.90 8.18
C ASN A 78 7.00 8.59 8.47
N GLN A 79 7.08 8.23 9.75
CA GLN A 79 7.74 7.00 10.20
C GLN A 79 7.07 5.76 9.61
N GLN A 80 5.73 5.69 9.62
CA GLN A 80 5.01 4.57 9.02
C GLN A 80 5.21 4.51 7.49
N TYR A 81 5.23 5.66 6.81
CA TYR A 81 5.50 5.71 5.37
C TYR A 81 6.87 5.13 5.05
N ILE A 82 7.91 5.56 5.77
CA ILE A 82 9.28 5.06 5.58
C ILE A 82 9.36 3.56 5.91
N ALA A 83 8.78 3.13 7.03
CA ALA A 83 8.77 1.72 7.42
C ALA A 83 8.06 0.83 6.38
N SER A 84 6.89 1.28 5.90
CA SER A 84 6.13 0.60 4.85
C SER A 84 6.90 0.56 3.52
N ALA A 85 7.56 1.66 3.13
CA ALA A 85 8.32 1.72 1.88
C ALA A 85 9.61 0.87 1.92
N ALA A 86 10.26 0.78 3.10
CA ALA A 86 11.47 -0.02 3.29
C ALA A 86 11.18 -1.53 3.44
N GLN A 87 9.93 -1.91 3.70
CA GLN A 87 9.55 -3.31 3.83
C GLN A 87 9.44 -3.97 2.45
N ALA A 88 10.29 -4.97 2.21
CA ALA A 88 10.19 -5.79 1.01
C ALA A 88 8.83 -6.49 0.97
N ASP A 89 8.21 -6.52 -0.21
CA ASP A 89 6.85 -7.03 -0.35
C ASP A 89 6.72 -8.40 0.28
N GLN A 90 7.60 -9.36 -0.04
CA GLN A 90 7.55 -10.75 0.46
C GLN A 90 7.35 -10.91 1.98
N TYR A 91 7.75 -9.93 2.78
CA TYR A 91 7.64 -9.97 4.25
C TYR A 91 6.51 -9.10 4.82
N ARG A 92 5.60 -8.56 3.99
CA ARG A 92 4.48 -7.73 4.46
C ARG A 92 3.39 -8.55 5.14
N SER A 93 2.94 -8.06 6.29
CA SER A 93 1.79 -8.56 7.05
C SER A 93 0.54 -7.69 6.90
N GLU A 94 0.65 -6.55 6.24
CA GLU A 94 -0.43 -5.59 6.00
C GLU A 94 -0.24 -4.90 4.63
N PRO A 95 -1.31 -4.36 4.02
CA PRO A 95 -1.21 -3.56 2.81
C PRO A 95 -0.23 -2.38 2.93
N PRO A 96 0.39 -1.94 1.81
CA PRO A 96 1.29 -0.79 1.82
C PRO A 96 0.61 0.50 2.31
N PHE A 97 1.22 1.13 3.31
CA PHE A 97 0.91 2.50 3.71
C PHE A 97 1.63 3.50 2.80
N LYS A 98 0.88 4.45 2.24
CA LYS A 98 1.26 5.41 1.20
C LYS A 98 1.03 6.87 1.58
N LEU A 99 0.22 7.16 2.61
CA LEU A 99 0.04 8.52 3.11
C LEU A 99 1.37 9.07 3.66
N GLN A 100 1.65 10.34 3.38
CA GLN A 100 2.94 10.96 3.74
C GLN A 100 2.79 11.95 4.90
N GLY A 101 3.78 11.94 5.79
CA GLY A 101 3.99 13.00 6.77
C GLY A 101 5.20 13.81 6.35
N SER A 102 4.98 14.95 5.69
CA SER A 102 6.07 15.81 5.21
C SER A 102 5.95 17.23 5.75
N TYR A 103 7.01 18.03 5.64
CA TYR A 103 6.95 19.47 5.93
C TYR A 103 5.83 20.17 5.16
N ARG A 104 5.59 19.79 3.90
CA ARG A 104 4.47 20.33 3.10
C ARG A 104 3.12 20.02 3.74
N ASN A 105 2.94 18.81 4.27
CA ASN A 105 1.70 18.45 4.97
C ASN A 105 1.55 19.27 6.27
N MET A 106 2.64 19.43 7.02
CA MET A 106 2.67 20.25 8.23
C MET A 106 2.30 21.71 7.93
N ASN A 107 2.93 22.33 6.93
CA ASN A 107 2.71 23.72 6.56
C ASN A 107 1.26 24.00 6.14
N LYS A 108 0.68 23.12 5.31
CA LYS A 108 -0.74 23.20 4.92
C LYS A 108 -1.70 23.14 6.10
N MET A 109 -1.38 22.34 7.13
CA MET A 109 -2.20 22.27 8.33
C MET A 109 -1.95 23.48 9.24
N ALA A 110 -0.71 23.95 9.34
CA ALA A 110 -0.33 25.11 10.15
C ALA A 110 -1.07 26.39 9.74
N GLU A 111 -1.36 26.57 8.45
CA GLU A 111 -2.18 27.67 7.92
C GLU A 111 -3.58 27.76 8.57
N LYS A 112 -4.12 26.64 9.04
CA LYS A 112 -5.48 26.54 9.58
C LYS A 112 -5.53 26.48 11.10
N ILE A 113 -4.37 26.44 11.77
CA ILE A 113 -4.29 26.31 13.23
C ILE A 113 -4.52 27.66 13.91
N SER A 114 -5.33 27.63 14.97
CA SER A 114 -5.58 28.77 15.85
C SER A 114 -5.46 28.38 17.32
N ALA A 115 -5.07 29.33 18.17
CA ALA A 115 -4.92 29.15 19.62
C ALA A 115 -6.24 28.71 20.30
N VAL A 116 -7.39 29.09 19.76
CA VAL A 116 -8.70 28.77 20.36
C VAL A 116 -9.23 27.38 19.99
N MET A 117 -8.55 26.67 19.07
CA MET A 117 -8.98 25.33 18.67
C MET A 117 -8.97 24.35 19.84
N ASN A 118 -9.99 23.51 19.91
CA ASN A 118 -10.05 22.38 20.84
C ASN A 118 -9.50 21.09 20.21
N ASP A 119 -9.34 20.05 21.02
CA ASP A 119 -8.74 18.78 20.57
C ASP A 119 -9.58 18.06 19.50
N ALA A 120 -10.92 18.18 19.53
CA ALA A 120 -11.78 17.59 18.51
C ALA A 120 -11.64 18.30 17.16
N GLU A 121 -11.53 19.63 17.16
CA GLU A 121 -11.28 20.43 15.96
C GLU A 121 -9.91 20.11 15.34
N LEU A 122 -8.88 19.90 16.18
CA LEU A 122 -7.56 19.47 15.71
C LEU A 122 -7.60 18.08 15.06
N LEU A 123 -8.29 17.13 15.68
CA LEU A 123 -8.46 15.79 15.13
C LEU A 123 -9.24 15.82 13.81
N GLN A 124 -10.25 16.68 13.71
CA GLN A 124 -11.01 16.88 12.47
C GLN A 124 -10.14 17.50 11.38
N LEU A 125 -9.34 18.52 11.68
CA LEU A 125 -8.38 19.11 10.73
C LEU A 125 -7.42 18.05 10.15
N LEU A 126 -6.87 17.20 11.01
CA LEU A 126 -6.02 16.07 10.60
C LEU A 126 -6.79 15.07 9.74
N ALA A 127 -8.02 14.73 10.12
CA ALA A 127 -8.86 13.79 9.36
C ALA A 127 -9.15 14.34 7.95
N ASP A 128 -9.57 15.59 7.84
CA ASP A 128 -9.88 16.23 6.56
C ASP A 128 -8.66 16.31 5.65
N HIS A 129 -7.51 16.70 6.23
CA HIS A 129 -6.24 16.78 5.48
C HIS A 129 -5.88 15.42 4.88
N TYR A 130 -5.86 14.36 5.69
CA TYR A 130 -5.47 13.04 5.20
C TYR A 130 -6.55 12.36 4.37
N GLN A 131 -7.83 12.68 4.57
CA GLN A 131 -8.90 12.28 3.67
C GLN A 131 -8.62 12.82 2.26
N GLY A 132 -8.28 14.10 2.14
CA GLY A 132 -7.90 14.72 0.86
C GLY A 132 -6.67 14.09 0.23
N GLU A 133 -5.60 13.85 1.01
CA GLU A 133 -4.39 13.18 0.48
C GLU A 133 -4.67 11.73 0.04
N SER A 134 -5.60 11.02 0.68
CA SER A 134 -5.97 9.64 0.32
C SER A 134 -6.67 9.53 -1.03
N GLN A 135 -7.40 10.56 -1.44
CA GLN A 135 -8.11 10.59 -2.73
C GLN A 135 -7.13 10.51 -3.91
N LEU A 136 -5.90 11.00 -3.73
CA LEU A 136 -4.85 10.98 -4.75
C LEU A 136 -4.22 9.59 -4.92
N LEU A 137 -4.48 8.64 -4.03
CA LEU A 137 -3.88 7.31 -4.08
C LEU A 137 -4.44 6.44 -5.21
N THR A 138 -5.59 6.81 -5.80
CA THR A 138 -6.36 6.07 -6.84
C THR A 138 -6.88 4.69 -6.42
N THR A 139 -6.05 3.92 -5.71
CA THR A 139 -6.35 2.63 -5.10
C THR A 139 -5.77 2.61 -3.69
N GLY A 140 -6.47 1.91 -2.81
CA GLY A 140 -6.01 1.65 -1.46
C GLY A 140 -6.20 2.78 -0.46
N ALA A 141 -7.17 3.67 -0.71
CA ALA A 141 -7.53 4.74 0.20
C ALA A 141 -8.09 4.19 1.53
N GLU A 142 -8.90 3.12 1.47
CA GLU A 142 -9.52 2.52 2.65
C GLU A 142 -8.47 2.01 3.66
N GLU A 143 -7.55 1.13 3.25
CA GLU A 143 -6.50 0.60 4.13
C GLU A 143 -5.60 1.70 4.69
N ASN A 144 -5.33 2.74 3.90
CA ASN A 144 -4.47 3.85 4.31
C ASN A 144 -5.14 4.70 5.39
N LEU A 145 -6.43 4.98 5.26
CA LEU A 145 -7.20 5.72 6.25
C LEU A 145 -7.42 4.89 7.53
N LEU A 146 -7.65 3.58 7.40
CA LEU A 146 -7.76 2.67 8.54
C LEU A 146 -6.44 2.56 9.31
N LYS A 147 -5.31 2.43 8.61
CA LYS A 147 -3.98 2.44 9.22
C LYS A 147 -3.68 3.79 9.86
N LEU A 148 -4.06 4.91 9.24
CA LEU A 148 -3.92 6.23 9.85
C LEU A 148 -4.70 6.35 11.16
N ALA A 149 -5.94 5.86 11.20
CA ALA A 149 -6.73 5.85 12.42
C ALA A 149 -6.08 4.97 13.52
N GLU A 150 -5.46 3.84 13.15
CA GLU A 150 -4.66 2.99 14.05
C GLU A 150 -3.47 3.79 14.63
N LEU A 151 -2.70 4.48 13.78
CA LEU A 151 -1.55 5.31 14.20
C LEU A 151 -1.94 6.46 15.13
N ARG A 152 -3.15 7.00 14.96
CA ARG A 152 -3.71 8.07 15.82
C ARG A 152 -4.30 7.53 17.12
N GLY A 153 -4.56 6.23 17.22
CA GLY A 153 -5.22 5.61 18.38
C GLY A 153 -6.70 5.95 18.49
N ASN A 154 -7.36 6.30 17.37
CA ASN A 154 -8.76 6.75 17.35
C ASN A 154 -9.65 5.94 16.40
N GLN A 155 -9.33 4.67 16.17
CA GLN A 155 -10.19 3.76 15.42
C GLN A 155 -11.51 3.54 16.16
N THR A 156 -12.63 3.59 15.43
CA THR A 156 -13.91 3.07 15.94
C THR A 156 -13.86 1.54 15.99
N PRO A 157 -14.75 0.88 16.75
CA PRO A 157 -14.86 -0.59 16.76
C PRO A 157 -15.02 -1.18 15.36
N GLU A 158 -15.84 -0.56 14.52
CA GLU A 158 -16.10 -0.99 13.14
C GLU A 158 -14.85 -0.83 12.26
N GLN A 159 -14.12 0.28 12.42
CA GLN A 159 -12.85 0.49 11.72
C GLN A 159 -11.80 -0.54 12.14
N SER A 160 -11.72 -0.87 13.43
CA SER A 160 -10.78 -1.86 13.94
C SER A 160 -11.07 -3.27 13.41
N GLU A 161 -12.35 -3.66 13.39
CA GLU A 161 -12.79 -4.92 12.81
C GLU A 161 -12.48 -4.99 11.30
N ARG A 162 -12.84 -3.93 10.56
CA ARG A 162 -12.56 -3.81 9.12
C ARG A 162 -11.07 -3.87 8.82
N TRP A 163 -10.24 -3.19 9.61
CA TRP A 163 -8.79 -3.21 9.45
C TRP A 163 -8.20 -4.60 9.72
N THR A 164 -8.72 -5.29 10.74
CA THR A 164 -8.32 -6.67 11.06
C THR A 164 -8.72 -7.65 9.96
N GLN A 165 -9.89 -7.46 9.35
CA GLN A 165 -10.30 -8.24 8.18
C GLN A 165 -9.36 -8.02 6.99
N ILE A 166 -9.09 -6.76 6.63
CA ILE A 166 -8.19 -6.41 5.51
C ILE A 166 -6.79 -7.00 5.71
N LYS A 167 -6.20 -6.92 6.91
CA LYS A 167 -4.89 -7.53 7.20
C LYS A 167 -4.91 -9.05 7.01
N ARG A 168 -5.96 -9.74 7.48
CA ARG A 168 -6.10 -11.20 7.28
C ARG A 168 -6.23 -11.57 5.81
N ASP A 169 -7.08 -10.86 5.08
CA ASP A 169 -7.30 -11.12 3.65
C ASP A 169 -6.03 -10.83 2.84
N PHE A 170 -5.28 -9.78 3.18
CA PHE A 170 -4.00 -9.47 2.56
C PHE A 170 -2.98 -10.62 2.74
N VAL A 171 -2.78 -11.11 3.96
CA VAL A 171 -1.86 -12.23 4.23
C VAL A 171 -2.35 -13.51 3.55
N ARG A 172 -3.66 -13.79 3.57
CA ARG A 172 -4.23 -14.97 2.92
C ARG A 172 -4.01 -14.92 1.40
N ASN A 173 -4.36 -13.80 0.76
CA ASN A 173 -4.18 -13.61 -0.68
C ASN A 173 -2.70 -13.73 -1.07
N ARG A 174 -1.79 -13.23 -0.22
CA ARG A 174 -0.34 -13.40 -0.38
C ARG A 174 0.15 -14.84 -0.19
N SER A 175 -0.44 -15.60 0.73
CA SER A 175 -0.07 -17.01 0.93
C SER A 175 -0.57 -17.90 -0.21
N MET A 176 -1.73 -17.56 -0.77
CA MET A 176 -2.32 -18.27 -1.90
C MET A 176 -1.70 -17.83 -3.23
N GLY A 177 -1.28 -16.58 -3.34
CA GLY A 177 -0.48 -16.04 -4.44
C GLY A 177 0.89 -15.62 -3.93
N GLY A 178 1.87 -16.52 -4.05
CA GLY A 178 3.23 -16.05 -4.38
C GLY A 178 3.13 -15.12 -5.60
N SER A 179 4.07 -14.19 -5.74
CA SER A 179 4.06 -13.08 -6.75
C SER A 179 3.22 -13.40 -7.98
N ASP A 180 2.38 -12.51 -8.51
CA ASP A 180 1.40 -12.78 -9.60
C ASP A 180 1.87 -13.72 -10.76
N SER A 181 3.18 -13.86 -10.98
CA SER A 181 3.83 -14.95 -11.73
C SER A 181 3.50 -16.40 -11.27
N ASP A 182 3.24 -16.67 -9.99
CA ASP A 182 3.04 -17.99 -9.41
C ASP A 182 1.61 -18.50 -9.59
N VAL A 183 0.62 -17.61 -9.74
CA VAL A 183 -0.75 -18.06 -10.05
C VAL A 183 -0.78 -18.65 -11.45
N GLY A 184 -0.21 -17.95 -12.44
CA GLY A 184 -0.04 -18.47 -13.79
C GLY A 184 0.79 -19.75 -13.82
N THR A 185 1.91 -19.78 -13.11
CA THR A 185 2.78 -20.98 -13.02
C THR A 185 2.07 -22.15 -12.35
N ARG A 186 1.26 -21.93 -11.32
CA ARG A 186 0.50 -22.99 -10.62
C ARG A 186 -0.65 -23.52 -11.46
N VAL A 187 -1.37 -22.65 -12.18
CA VAL A 187 -2.39 -23.11 -13.14
C VAL A 187 -1.74 -23.93 -14.26
N VAL A 188 -0.59 -23.49 -14.78
CA VAL A 188 0.17 -24.25 -15.79
C VAL A 188 0.67 -25.59 -15.23
N ALA A 189 1.15 -25.63 -13.99
CA ALA A 189 1.57 -26.87 -13.33
C ALA A 189 0.39 -27.84 -13.16
N GLN A 190 -0.77 -27.35 -12.68
CA GLN A 190 -1.98 -28.17 -12.55
C GLN A 190 -2.50 -28.67 -13.90
N LEU A 191 -2.39 -27.87 -14.97
CA LEU A 191 -2.72 -28.30 -16.33
C LEU A 191 -1.74 -29.36 -16.84
N ASN A 192 -0.43 -29.21 -16.59
CA ASN A 192 0.55 -30.23 -16.93
C ASN A 192 0.31 -31.54 -16.16
N ASP A 193 0.01 -31.49 -14.87
CA ASP A 193 -0.33 -32.66 -14.05
C ASP A 193 -1.61 -33.34 -14.57
N LEU A 194 -2.61 -32.57 -15.02
CA LEU A 194 -3.82 -33.10 -15.64
C LEU A 194 -3.50 -33.80 -16.97
N VAL A 195 -2.66 -33.19 -17.81
CA VAL A 195 -2.20 -33.77 -19.09
C VAL A 195 -1.41 -35.06 -18.85
N GLU A 196 -0.54 -35.11 -17.83
CA GLU A 196 0.17 -36.32 -17.45
C GLU A 196 -0.76 -37.40 -16.88
N GLY A 197 -1.74 -37.02 -16.06
CA GLY A 197 -2.77 -37.93 -15.55
C GLY A 197 -3.60 -38.57 -16.68
N VAL A 198 -3.98 -37.78 -17.70
CA VAL A 198 -4.68 -38.26 -18.89
C VAL A 198 -3.80 -39.18 -19.73
N ARG A 199 -2.49 -38.88 -19.89
CA ARG A 199 -1.52 -39.78 -20.53
C ARG A 199 -1.32 -41.08 -19.76
N GLY A 200 -1.37 -41.04 -18.43
CA GLY A 200 -1.32 -42.23 -17.57
C GLY A 200 -2.53 -43.15 -17.73
N LEU A 201 -3.69 -42.59 -18.07
CA LEU A 201 -4.91 -43.35 -18.40
C LEU A 201 -4.90 -43.92 -19.83
N ALA A 202 -3.94 -43.52 -20.68
CA ALA A 202 -3.84 -43.92 -22.08
C ALA A 202 -3.12 -45.27 -22.32
N ARG A 203 -3.19 -46.23 -21.38
CA ARG A 203 -2.81 -47.64 -21.61
C ARG A 203 -3.65 -48.61 -20.76
N PRO A 204 -4.26 -49.66 -21.34
CA PRO A 204 -4.98 -49.72 -22.61
C PRO A 204 -6.50 -49.60 -22.33
N ALA A 205 -7.10 -48.46 -22.65
CA ALA A 205 -8.55 -48.28 -22.72
C ALA A 205 -8.92 -47.81 -24.15
N PRO A 206 -10.17 -48.02 -24.62
CA PRO A 206 -10.52 -48.00 -26.04
C PRO A 206 -10.15 -46.68 -26.72
N GLN A 207 -9.34 -46.77 -27.78
CA GLN A 207 -8.67 -45.65 -28.47
C GLN A 207 -9.61 -44.56 -29.02
N GLN A 208 -10.91 -44.80 -29.12
CA GLN A 208 -11.89 -43.82 -29.61
C GLN A 208 -12.32 -42.78 -28.56
N GLY A 209 -12.54 -43.18 -27.31
CA GLY A 209 -13.03 -42.26 -26.27
C GLY A 209 -11.97 -41.26 -25.81
N MET A 210 -10.70 -41.68 -25.77
CA MET A 210 -9.58 -40.80 -25.40
C MET A 210 -9.34 -39.72 -26.47
N ARG A 211 -9.56 -40.05 -27.75
CA ARG A 211 -9.43 -39.11 -28.86
C ARG A 211 -10.45 -37.97 -28.74
N GLU A 212 -11.73 -38.32 -28.54
CA GLU A 212 -12.81 -37.34 -28.44
C GLU A 212 -12.63 -36.41 -27.22
N VAL A 213 -12.09 -36.94 -26.12
CA VAL A 213 -11.76 -36.12 -24.93
C VAL A 213 -10.59 -35.17 -25.22
N LEU A 214 -9.56 -35.61 -25.94
CA LEU A 214 -8.41 -34.77 -26.29
C LEU A 214 -8.77 -33.67 -27.30
N GLU A 215 -9.57 -34.00 -28.32
CA GLU A 215 -10.09 -33.02 -29.29
C GLU A 215 -10.98 -31.97 -28.58
N ASN A 216 -11.91 -32.40 -27.73
CA ASN A 216 -12.77 -31.47 -26.98
C ASN A 216 -11.98 -30.57 -26.01
N LEU A 217 -10.92 -31.10 -25.38
CA LEU A 217 -10.09 -30.33 -24.45
C LEU A 217 -9.21 -29.31 -25.18
N SER A 218 -8.63 -29.68 -26.32
CA SER A 218 -7.88 -28.77 -27.20
C SER A 218 -8.80 -27.64 -27.68
N GLU A 219 -9.97 -28.01 -28.19
CA GLU A 219 -10.96 -27.06 -28.72
C GLU A 219 -11.45 -26.08 -27.63
N HIS A 220 -11.71 -26.55 -26.41
CA HIS A 220 -12.08 -25.66 -25.30
C HIS A 220 -10.95 -24.74 -24.84
N LEU A 221 -9.70 -25.20 -24.84
CA LEU A 221 -8.54 -24.36 -24.52
C LEU A 221 -8.36 -23.25 -25.56
N GLU A 222 -8.54 -23.57 -26.85
CA GLU A 222 -8.42 -22.60 -27.94
C GLU A 222 -9.59 -21.62 -28.04
N GLN A 223 -10.83 -22.12 -27.95
CA GLN A 223 -12.01 -21.31 -28.21
C GLN A 223 -12.49 -20.52 -26.99
N SER A 224 -12.26 -21.02 -25.78
CA SER A 224 -12.76 -20.38 -24.55
C SER A 224 -11.65 -19.81 -23.68
N PHE A 225 -10.57 -20.56 -23.46
CA PHE A 225 -9.57 -20.19 -22.46
C PHE A 225 -8.56 -19.14 -22.97
N LEU A 226 -8.01 -19.34 -24.18
CA LEU A 226 -7.06 -18.40 -24.80
C LEU A 226 -7.65 -17.00 -25.04
N PRO A 227 -8.91 -16.84 -25.51
CA PRO A 227 -9.52 -15.53 -25.67
C PRO A 227 -9.78 -14.82 -24.34
N LEU A 228 -10.21 -15.56 -23.31
CA LEU A 228 -10.39 -15.01 -21.95
C LEU A 228 -9.06 -14.52 -21.35
N LEU A 229 -7.98 -15.27 -21.55
CA LEU A 229 -6.64 -14.84 -21.16
C LEU A 229 -6.17 -13.59 -21.92
N LYS A 230 -6.44 -13.47 -23.22
CA LYS A 230 -6.14 -12.26 -24.01
C LYS A 230 -6.94 -11.04 -23.54
N VAL A 231 -8.20 -11.23 -23.12
CA VAL A 231 -9.03 -10.17 -22.54
C VAL A 231 -8.52 -9.78 -21.14
N MET A 232 -8.09 -10.75 -20.33
CA MET A 232 -7.48 -10.51 -19.02
C MET A 232 -6.13 -9.79 -19.12
N HIS A 233 -5.28 -10.12 -20.10
CA HIS A 233 -4.00 -9.46 -20.37
C HIS A 233 -4.14 -7.94 -20.60
N LYS A 234 -5.29 -7.47 -21.11
CA LYS A 234 -5.57 -6.03 -21.32
C LYS A 234 -5.99 -5.29 -20.04
N LYS A 235 -6.24 -6.01 -18.95
CA LYS A 235 -6.79 -5.48 -17.68
C LYS A 235 -5.97 -5.87 -16.44
N ILE A 236 -5.13 -6.90 -16.55
CA ILE A 236 -4.23 -7.46 -15.53
C ILE A 236 -2.95 -7.87 -16.28
N ASP A 237 -1.80 -7.41 -15.83
CA ASP A 237 -0.49 -7.55 -16.48
C ASP A 237 0.03 -9.00 -16.40
N VAL A 238 -0.60 -9.91 -17.15
CA VAL A 238 -0.20 -11.32 -17.25
C VAL A 238 0.93 -11.43 -18.29
N ASP A 239 2.10 -11.87 -17.85
CA ASP A 239 3.35 -11.93 -18.63
C ASP A 239 3.23 -12.72 -19.95
N LEU A 240 3.82 -12.16 -21.02
CA LEU A 240 3.75 -12.64 -22.41
C LEU A 240 4.29 -14.07 -22.56
N HIS A 241 5.23 -14.46 -21.71
CA HIS A 241 5.84 -15.78 -21.68
C HIS A 241 4.84 -16.89 -21.28
N SER A 242 3.86 -16.57 -20.43
CA SER A 242 2.79 -17.51 -20.05
C SER A 242 1.83 -17.77 -21.21
N HIS A 243 1.60 -16.76 -22.05
CA HIS A 243 0.75 -16.89 -23.24
C HIS A 243 1.37 -17.80 -24.30
N GLN A 244 2.67 -17.65 -24.55
CA GLN A 244 3.41 -18.49 -25.50
C GLN A 244 3.40 -19.96 -25.09
N ARG A 245 3.64 -20.26 -23.81
CA ARG A 245 3.61 -21.63 -23.28
C ARG A 245 2.25 -22.30 -23.43
N ILE A 246 1.14 -21.57 -23.22
CA ILE A 246 -0.21 -22.13 -23.37
C ILE A 246 -0.51 -22.41 -24.86
N GLY A 247 -0.05 -21.54 -25.76
CA GLY A 247 -0.10 -21.80 -27.20
C GLY A 247 0.67 -23.07 -27.59
N ASP A 248 1.90 -23.22 -27.09
CA ASP A 248 2.72 -24.41 -27.34
C ASP A 248 2.07 -25.70 -26.82
N ILE A 249 1.36 -25.63 -25.68
CA ILE A 249 0.63 -26.77 -25.12
C ILE A 249 -0.56 -27.15 -26.02
N ALA A 250 -1.33 -26.18 -26.51
CA ALA A 250 -2.44 -26.44 -27.44
C ALA A 250 -1.95 -27.10 -28.72
N THR A 251 -0.87 -26.59 -29.32
CA THR A 251 -0.26 -27.19 -30.53
C THR A 251 0.21 -28.63 -30.29
N ARG A 252 0.83 -28.90 -29.14
CA ARG A 252 1.27 -30.27 -28.78
C ARG A 252 0.11 -31.24 -28.55
N LEU A 253 -1.03 -30.76 -28.05
CA LEU A 253 -2.23 -31.59 -27.90
C LEU A 253 -2.82 -31.97 -29.27
N ASP A 254 -2.84 -31.03 -30.21
CA ASP A 254 -3.25 -31.27 -31.59
C ASP A 254 -2.32 -32.26 -32.33
N GLU A 255 -1.01 -32.10 -32.17
CA GLU A 255 -0.02 -33.04 -32.71
C GLU A 255 -0.23 -34.47 -32.17
N LEU A 256 -0.46 -34.60 -30.87
CA LEU A 256 -0.77 -35.88 -30.22
C LEU A 256 -2.06 -36.50 -30.75
N SER A 257 -3.10 -35.70 -30.98
CA SER A 257 -4.36 -36.17 -31.56
C SER A 257 -4.17 -36.69 -32.99
N GLN A 258 -3.35 -36.01 -33.81
CA GLN A 258 -3.02 -36.46 -35.17
C GLN A 258 -2.17 -37.74 -35.17
N MET A 259 -1.17 -37.85 -34.29
CA MET A 259 -0.36 -39.07 -34.17
C MET A 259 -1.20 -40.29 -33.80
N LEU A 260 -2.13 -40.13 -32.85
CA LEU A 260 -3.07 -41.18 -32.46
C LEU A 260 -4.04 -41.55 -33.60
N SER A 261 -4.39 -40.60 -34.46
CA SER A 261 -5.20 -40.84 -35.66
C SER A 261 -4.49 -41.69 -36.72
N ASN A 262 -3.16 -41.63 -36.76
CA ASN A 262 -2.31 -42.38 -37.70
C ASN A 262 -1.85 -43.75 -37.13
N GLY A 263 -2.27 -44.11 -35.91
CA GLY A 263 -1.89 -45.37 -35.25
C GLY A 263 -0.45 -45.38 -34.71
N GLU A 264 0.19 -44.21 -34.60
CA GLU A 264 1.54 -44.07 -34.07
C GLU A 264 1.50 -43.96 -32.53
N VAL A 265 2.39 -44.69 -31.86
CA VAL A 265 2.56 -44.60 -30.40
C VAL A 265 3.63 -43.53 -30.10
N PRO A 266 3.33 -42.51 -29.29
CA PRO A 266 4.32 -41.50 -28.94
C PRO A 266 5.52 -42.14 -28.23
N THR A 267 6.70 -42.06 -28.82
CA THR A 267 7.94 -42.48 -28.14
C THR A 267 8.37 -41.39 -27.17
N LEU A 268 8.49 -41.75 -25.89
CA LEU A 268 9.14 -40.93 -24.87
C LEU A 268 10.57 -40.65 -25.32
N LYS A 269 10.85 -39.47 -25.88
CA LYS A 269 12.21 -38.95 -25.90
C LYS A 269 12.49 -38.38 -24.51
N ASP A 270 13.51 -38.95 -23.87
CA ASP A 270 14.00 -38.56 -22.56
C ASP A 270 14.07 -37.03 -22.43
N SER A 271 13.45 -36.56 -21.36
CA SER A 271 13.64 -35.21 -20.83
C SER A 271 15.13 -34.96 -20.64
N GLN A 272 15.75 -34.15 -21.48
CA GLN A 272 17.02 -33.54 -21.12
C GLN A 272 16.76 -32.37 -20.14
N PRO A 273 17.66 -32.17 -19.18
CA PRO A 273 17.46 -31.31 -18.00
C PRO A 273 17.25 -29.83 -18.33
#